data_AF-A0AAV8XG26-F1
#
_entry.id   AF-A0AAV8XG26-F1
#
_cell.length_a   1.000
_cell.length_b   1.000
_cell.length_c   1.000
_cell.angle_alpha   90.00
_cell.angle_beta   90.00
_cell.angle_gamma   90.00
#
_symmetry.space_group_name_H-M   'P 1'
#
loop_
_entity.id
_entity.type
_entity.pdbx_description
1 polymer ?
#
loop_
_entity_poly.entity_id
_entity_poly.type
_entity_poly.pdbx_seq_one_letter_code
_entity_poly.pdbx_strand_id
1 'polypeptide(L)'
;MDSAPLWQLISDSAKDLVQQMLSVDPKQRITIQEVLNHRWLRDRDKGLRIHLGDTVEELKKFNARRKLKSCILSAVNSSKWYPYDDSNADTFSDFGDDEVSSCGEFIF
;
A
#
# COMPACT_ATOMS: atom_id res chain seq x y z
N MET A 1 -12.97 -23.35 -11.77
CA MET A 1 -12.09 -22.21 -11.42
C MET A 1 -12.83 -21.41 -10.38
N ASP A 2 -12.62 -21.79 -9.13
CA ASP A 2 -13.37 -21.30 -7.98
C ASP A 2 -13.02 -19.84 -7.74
N SER A 3 -13.89 -18.94 -8.21
CA SER A 3 -13.76 -17.52 -7.92
C SER A 3 -13.93 -17.34 -6.42
N ALA A 4 -12.86 -16.94 -5.73
CA ALA A 4 -12.90 -16.66 -4.30
C ALA A 4 -14.13 -15.77 -3.99
N PRO A 5 -14.94 -16.12 -2.98
CA PRO A 5 -16.28 -15.55 -2.77
C PRO A 5 -16.28 -14.01 -2.70
N LEU A 6 -15.19 -13.42 -2.22
CA LEU A 6 -14.94 -11.98 -2.16
C LEU A 6 -15.02 -11.27 -3.53
N TRP A 7 -14.59 -11.93 -4.61
CA TRP A 7 -14.55 -11.34 -5.95
C TRP A 7 -15.88 -11.39 -6.68
N GLN A 8 -16.87 -12.15 -6.19
CA GLN A 8 -18.19 -12.24 -6.81
C GLN A 8 -18.96 -10.92 -6.71
N LEU A 9 -18.76 -10.17 -5.61
CA LEU A 9 -19.42 -8.89 -5.37
C LEU A 9 -18.75 -7.71 -6.10
N ILE A 10 -17.58 -7.94 -6.69
CA ILE A 10 -16.81 -6.89 -7.37
C ILE A 10 -17.25 -6.81 -8.83
N SER A 11 -17.59 -5.59 -9.29
CA SER A 11 -17.98 -5.35 -10.68
C SER A 11 -16.87 -5.73 -11.66
N ASP A 12 -17.25 -6.27 -12.82
CA ASP A 12 -16.27 -6.69 -13.84
C ASP A 12 -15.42 -5.55 -14.36
N SER A 13 -15.99 -4.33 -14.43
CA SER A 13 -15.22 -3.13 -14.78
C SER A 13 -14.11 -2.80 -13.76
N ALA A 14 -14.27 -3.13 -12.48
CA ALA A 14 -13.23 -2.92 -11.49
C ALA A 14 -12.11 -3.97 -11.67
N LYS A 15 -12.50 -5.22 -11.92
CA LYS A 15 -11.57 -6.32 -12.16
C LYS A 15 -10.71 -6.08 -13.40
N ASP A 16 -11.34 -5.62 -14.48
CA ASP A 16 -10.66 -5.28 -15.75
C ASP A 16 -9.59 -4.20 -15.54
N LEU A 17 -9.93 -3.12 -14.83
CA LEU A 17 -8.96 -2.06 -14.51
C LEU A 17 -7.76 -2.61 -13.72
N VAL A 18 -8.02 -3.39 -12.67
CA VAL A 18 -6.95 -3.99 -11.85
C VAL A 18 -6.07 -4.92 -12.68
N GLN A 19 -6.66 -5.72 -13.57
CA GLN A 19 -5.93 -6.62 -14.46
C GLN A 19 -5.01 -5.86 -15.41
N GLN A 20 -5.48 -4.76 -16.01
CA GLN A 20 -4.66 -3.91 -16.90
C GLN A 20 -3.57 -3.14 -16.14
N MET A 21 -3.82 -2.73 -14.89
CA MET A 21 -2.82 -2.10 -14.02
C MET A 21 -1.73 -3.07 -13.56
N LEU A 22 -2.09 -4.35 -13.36
CA LEU A 22 -1.19 -5.41 -12.93
C LEU A 22 -0.62 -6.22 -14.11
N SER A 23 -0.68 -5.70 -15.34
CA SER A 23 0.00 -6.29 -16.49
C SER A 23 1.49 -6.51 -16.20
N VAL A 24 1.94 -7.76 -16.41
CA VAL A 24 3.32 -8.20 -16.16
C VAL A 24 4.30 -7.45 -17.06
N ASP A 25 3.96 -7.35 -18.36
CA ASP A 25 4.74 -6.55 -19.29
C ASP A 25 4.47 -5.05 -19.05
N PRO A 26 5.47 -4.26 -18.63
CA PRO A 26 5.30 -2.82 -18.41
C PRO A 26 4.92 -2.06 -19.68
N LYS A 27 5.22 -2.58 -20.88
CA LYS A 27 4.84 -1.93 -22.15
C LYS A 27 3.36 -2.10 -22.47
N GLN A 28 2.74 -3.16 -21.94
CA GLN A 28 1.30 -3.46 -22.09
C GLN A 28 0.49 -2.99 -20.88
N ARG A 29 1.15 -2.40 -19.88
CA ARG A 29 0.48 -1.85 -18.71
C ARG A 29 -0.22 -0.55 -19.10
N ILE A 30 -1.47 -0.44 -18.67
CA ILE A 30 -2.28 0.75 -18.88
C ILE A 30 -1.56 2.00 -18.34
N THR A 31 -1.58 3.07 -19.13
CA THR A 31 -1.01 4.37 -18.73
C THR A 31 -1.94 5.10 -17.77
N ILE A 32 -1.41 6.08 -17.03
CA ILE A 32 -2.21 6.88 -16.09
C ILE A 32 -3.37 7.59 -16.79
N GLN A 33 -3.15 8.10 -18.01
CA GLN A 33 -4.18 8.77 -18.81
C GLN A 33 -5.32 7.80 -19.17
N GLU A 34 -5.00 6.57 -19.52
CA GLU A 34 -5.99 5.53 -19.83
C GLU A 34 -6.74 5.07 -18.56
N VAL A 35 -6.05 4.96 -17.40
CA VAL A 35 -6.68 4.67 -16.10
C VAL A 35 -7.74 5.72 -15.75
N LEU A 36 -7.41 7.01 -15.92
CA LEU A 36 -8.34 8.10 -15.62
C LEU A 36 -9.57 8.09 -16.54
N ASN A 37 -9.40 7.64 -17.78
CA ASN A 37 -10.47 7.51 -18.76
C ASN A 37 -11.23 6.17 -18.67
N HIS A 38 -10.78 5.24 -17.83
CA HIS A 38 -11.40 3.93 -17.68
C HIS A 38 -12.82 4.06 -17.11
N ARG A 39 -13.76 3.30 -17.66
CA ARG A 39 -15.20 3.38 -17.32
C ARG A 39 -15.49 3.22 -15.82
N TRP A 40 -14.67 2.44 -15.09
CA TRP A 40 -14.82 2.28 -13.64
C TRP A 40 -14.60 3.58 -12.87
N LEU A 41 -13.67 4.42 -13.32
CA LEU A 41 -13.33 5.69 -12.69
C LEU A 41 -14.15 6.85 -13.26
N ARG A 42 -14.32 6.88 -14.59
CA ARG A 42 -15.08 7.91 -15.31
C ARG A 42 -16.57 7.91 -14.96
N ASP A 43 -17.18 6.72 -14.92
CA ASP A 43 -18.62 6.57 -14.70
C ASP A 43 -18.92 6.12 -13.26
N ARG A 44 -18.13 6.60 -12.28
CA ARG A 44 -18.19 6.17 -10.87
C ARG A 44 -19.59 6.24 -10.24
N ASP A 45 -20.42 7.19 -10.70
CA ASP A 45 -21.78 7.39 -10.20
C ASP A 45 -22.75 6.27 -10.59
N LYS A 46 -22.39 5.46 -11.61
CA LYS A 46 -23.14 4.30 -12.08
C LYS A 46 -22.69 2.99 -11.42
N GLY A 47 -21.71 3.04 -10.52
CA GLY A 47 -21.18 1.86 -9.84
C GLY A 47 -22.15 1.26 -8.80
N LEU A 48 -21.99 -0.04 -8.51
CA LEU A 48 -22.74 -0.71 -7.45
C LEU A 48 -22.32 -0.15 -6.08
N ARG A 49 -23.28 0.38 -5.32
CA ARG A 49 -23.08 0.84 -3.93
C ARG A 49 -23.41 -0.28 -2.95
N ILE A 50 -22.67 -1.37 -3.02
CA ILE A 50 -22.81 -2.52 -2.10
C ILE A 50 -21.75 -2.40 -1.01
N HIS A 51 -22.16 -2.58 0.25
CA HIS A 51 -21.23 -2.68 1.36
C HIS A 51 -20.49 -4.03 1.33
N LEU A 52 -19.15 -3.98 1.20
CA LEU A 52 -18.28 -5.15 1.09
C LEU A 52 -17.73 -5.57 2.48
N GLY A 53 -18.61 -6.10 3.35
CA GLY A 53 -18.28 -6.42 4.74
C GLY A 53 -17.05 -7.33 4.90
N ASP A 54 -17.03 -8.46 4.18
CA ASP A 54 -15.92 -9.41 4.24
C ASP A 54 -14.58 -8.78 3.77
N THR A 55 -14.64 -7.87 2.80
CA THR A 55 -13.47 -7.12 2.34
C THR A 55 -12.95 -6.17 3.42
N VAL A 56 -13.84 -5.53 4.18
CA VAL A 56 -13.46 -4.67 5.32
C VAL A 56 -12.76 -5.49 6.41
N GLU A 57 -13.25 -6.70 6.70
CA GLU A 57 -12.61 -7.58 7.68
C GLU A 57 -11.21 -8.03 7.22
N GLU A 58 -11.05 -8.39 5.95
CA GLU A 58 -9.73 -8.76 5.42
C GLU A 58 -8.76 -7.56 5.38
N LEU A 59 -9.28 -6.36 5.11
CA LEU A 59 -8.51 -5.12 5.18
C LEU A 59 -8.02 -4.80 6.60
N LYS A 60 -8.85 -5.07 7.64
CA LYS A 60 -8.43 -4.95 9.05
C LYS A 60 -7.26 -5.89 9.36
N LYS A 61 -7.36 -7.17 8.98
CA LYS A 61 -6.28 -8.17 9.16
C LYS A 61 -5.02 -7.76 8.40
N PHE A 62 -5.16 -7.29 7.15
CA PHE A 62 -4.04 -6.79 6.34
C PHE A 62 -3.32 -5.62 7.02
N ASN A 63 -4.07 -4.62 7.50
CA ASN A 63 -3.50 -3.46 8.18
C ASN A 63 -2.78 -3.83 9.48
N ALA A 64 -3.34 -4.75 10.28
CA ALA A 64 -2.67 -5.25 11.48
C ALA A 64 -1.33 -5.93 11.15
N ARG A 65 -1.31 -6.81 10.15
CA ARG A 65 -0.08 -7.48 9.67
C ARG A 65 0.95 -6.47 9.15
N ARG A 66 0.53 -5.45 8.40
CA ARG A 66 1.42 -4.41 7.86
C ARG A 66 2.04 -3.56 8.98
N LYS A 67 1.26 -3.17 9.99
CA LYS A 67 1.76 -2.43 11.16
C LYS A 67 2.81 -3.25 11.92
N LEU A 68 2.52 -4.51 12.19
CA LEU A 68 3.48 -5.41 12.86
C LEU A 68 4.79 -5.53 12.08
N LYS A 69 4.71 -5.79 10.76
CA LYS A 69 5.90 -5.87 9.89
C LYS A 69 6.71 -4.57 9.93
N SER A 70 6.04 -3.42 9.89
CA SER A 70 6.69 -2.10 9.99
C SER A 70 7.44 -1.95 11.31
N CYS A 71 6.79 -2.25 12.44
CA CYS A 71 7.41 -2.14 13.77
C CYS A 71 8.63 -3.05 13.90
N ILE A 72 8.56 -4.28 13.40
CA ILE A 72 9.69 -5.22 13.42
C ILE A 72 10.84 -4.68 12.57
N LEU A 73 10.56 -4.23 11.34
CA LEU A 73 11.58 -3.68 10.45
C LEU A 73 12.25 -2.44 11.06
N SER A 74 11.47 -1.55 11.68
CA SER A 74 12.00 -0.40 12.40
C SER A 74 12.84 -0.81 13.62
N ALA A 75 12.44 -1.87 14.33
CA ALA A 75 13.20 -2.36 15.47
C ALA A 75 14.55 -2.93 15.04
N VAL A 76 14.61 -3.79 14.01
CA VAL A 76 15.88 -4.39 13.55
C VAL A 76 16.82 -3.37 12.89
N ASN A 77 16.27 -2.32 12.28
CA ASN A 77 17.05 -1.22 11.70
C ASN A 77 17.45 -0.16 12.74
N SER A 78 17.03 -0.29 13.99
CA SER A 78 17.42 0.68 15.03
C SER A 78 18.91 0.52 15.35
N SER A 79 19.62 1.66 15.40
CA SER A 79 21.05 1.73 15.74
C SER A 79 21.39 1.06 17.08
N LYS A 80 20.40 0.87 17.97
CA LYS A 80 20.55 0.14 19.23
C LYS A 80 20.90 -1.36 19.04
N TRP A 81 20.60 -1.94 17.89
CA TRP A 81 20.87 -3.35 17.57
C TRP A 81 22.18 -3.57 16.80
N TYR A 82 22.95 -2.51 16.53
CA TYR A 82 24.32 -2.61 16.04
C TYR A 82 25.30 -2.44 17.21
N PRO A 83 25.87 -3.53 17.77
CA PRO A 83 26.78 -3.45 18.91
C PRO A 83 28.23 -3.18 18.46
N TYR A 84 28.46 -2.20 17.57
CA TYR A 84 29.82 -1.78 17.21
C TYR A 84 29.92 -0.26 17.12
N ASP A 85 30.27 0.34 18.24
CA ASP A 85 31.20 1.47 18.25
C ASP A 85 32.12 1.25 19.45
N ASP A 86 33.19 0.50 19.22
CA ASP A 86 34.41 0.68 19.99
C ASP A 86 35.23 1.70 19.21
N SER A 87 35.24 2.93 19.72
CA SER A 87 36.36 3.87 19.63
C SER A 87 37.09 3.96 18.27
N ASN A 88 36.82 5.05 17.55
CA ASN A 88 37.74 5.72 16.61
C ASN A 88 37.84 5.19 15.17
N ALA A 89 37.08 5.79 14.25
CA ALA A 89 37.58 6.17 12.93
C ALA A 89 36.68 7.26 12.29
N ASP A 90 37.25 8.44 12.07
CA ASP A 90 36.71 9.55 11.30
C ASP A 90 36.00 9.08 10.01
N THR A 91 34.68 9.24 9.89
CA THR A 91 34.00 9.22 8.58
C THR A 91 32.69 10.02 8.63
N PHE A 92 32.80 11.29 8.21
CA PHE A 92 31.83 12.06 7.42
C PHE A 92 30.35 12.03 7.86
N SER A 93 29.95 13.02 8.66
CA SER A 93 28.54 13.37 8.86
C SER A 93 28.02 14.16 7.65
N ASP A 94 27.40 13.47 6.71
CA ASP A 94 26.61 14.08 5.64
C ASP A 94 25.28 13.33 5.50
N PHE A 95 24.38 13.54 6.45
CA PHE A 95 22.96 13.33 6.21
C PHE A 95 22.24 14.40 7.02
N GLY A 96 21.78 15.42 6.29
CA GLY A 96 21.04 16.54 6.82
C GLY A 96 19.78 16.09 7.57
N ASP A 97 19.43 16.92 8.54
CA ASP A 97 18.17 16.86 9.27
C ASP A 97 16.98 16.83 8.30
N ASP A 98 16.42 15.65 8.04
CA ASP A 98 15.04 15.54 7.61
C ASP A 98 14.18 15.46 8.86
N GLU A 99 13.58 16.60 9.19
CA GLU A 99 12.65 16.79 10.29
C GLU A 99 11.67 15.62 10.40
N VAL A 100 11.56 15.10 11.63
CA VAL A 100 10.44 14.28 12.05
C VAL A 100 9.15 15.07 11.82
N SER A 101 8.47 14.80 10.71
CA SER A 101 7.09 15.23 10.52
C SER A 101 6.27 14.60 11.64
N SER A 102 6.00 15.44 12.64
CA SER A 102 5.16 15.21 13.80
C SER A 102 4.03 14.24 13.49
N CYS A 103 3.93 13.21 14.33
CA CYS A 103 2.77 12.32 14.37
C CYS A 103 1.51 13.19 14.50
N GLY A 104 0.81 13.36 13.38
CA GLY A 104 -0.51 13.95 13.36
C GLY A 104 -1.45 13.10 14.20
N GLU A 105 -1.81 13.65 15.36
CA GLU A 105 -3.04 13.34 16.09
C GLU A 105 -4.21 13.28 15.10
N PHE A 106 -4.74 12.09 14.86
CA PHE A 106 -6.09 11.96 14.35
C PHE A 106 -7.04 11.98 15.53
N ILE A 107 -7.51 13.18 15.86
CA ILE A 107 -8.69 13.40 16.68
C ILE A 107 -9.90 13.44 15.72
N PHE A 108 -10.72 12.39 15.84
CA PHE A 108 -12.05 12.13 15.23
C PHE A 108 -12.20 12.15 13.69
#